data_AF-A0A2D9F1X2-F1
#
_entry.id   AF-A0A2D9F1X2-F1
#
_cell.length_a   1.000
_cell.length_b   1.000
_cell.length_c   1.000
_cell.angle_alpha   90.00
_cell.angle_beta   90.00
_cell.angle_gamma   90.00
#
_symmetry.space_group_name_H-M   'P 1'
#
loop_
_entity.id
_entity.type
_entity.pdbx_description
1 polymer ?
#
loop_
_entity_poly.entity_id
_entity_poly.type
_entity_poly.pdbx_seq_one_letter_code
_entity_poly.pdbx_strand_id
1 'polypeptide(L)'
;MSFDKFCPYLNELENLTQEIRQAPEFSMHASGLSRDELLARFELSRTLINLLHFATIHLMRANAEDYDTESQNWILTSIDRAADDVRGRARQEKTASVKKLADRSLGLISRLIDDLQTAAA
;
A
#
# COMPACT_ATOMS: atom_id res chain seq x y z
N MET A 1 14.04 7.39 -19.08
CA MET A 1 13.15 6.21 -19.05
C MET A 1 11.72 6.70 -19.27
N SER A 2 10.90 6.09 -20.13
CA SER A 2 9.54 6.64 -20.34
C SER A 2 8.61 6.28 -19.18
N PHE A 3 8.00 7.29 -18.56
CA PHE A 3 7.02 7.16 -17.49
C PHE A 3 5.81 6.29 -17.91
N ASP A 4 5.56 6.15 -19.22
CA ASP A 4 4.51 5.29 -19.77
C ASP A 4 4.59 3.83 -19.30
N LYS A 5 5.80 3.33 -18.99
CA LYS A 5 5.99 1.97 -18.46
C LYS A 5 5.37 1.80 -17.06
N PHE A 6 5.20 2.89 -16.33
CA PHE A 6 4.72 2.90 -14.95
C PHE A 6 3.26 3.35 -14.80
N CYS A 7 2.61 3.84 -15.87
CA CYS A 7 1.18 4.14 -15.87
C CYS A 7 0.29 2.96 -15.41
N PRO A 8 0.56 1.70 -15.79
CA PRO A 8 -0.21 0.57 -15.26
C PRO A 8 -0.15 0.44 -13.73
N TYR A 9 1.01 0.70 -13.12
CA TYR A 9 1.17 0.69 -11.66
C TYR A 9 0.33 1.77 -10.99
N LEU A 10 0.28 2.98 -11.53
CA LEU A 10 -0.57 4.05 -11.00
C LEU A 10 -2.05 3.64 -10.99
N ASN A 11 -2.52 3.03 -12.08
CA ASN A 11 -3.90 2.55 -12.16
C ASN A 11 -4.17 1.42 -11.16
N GLU A 12 -3.25 0.46 -11.01
CA GLU A 12 -3.38 -0.62 -10.02
C GLU A 12 -3.38 -0.08 -8.57
N LEU A 13 -2.52 0.89 -8.27
CA LEU A 13 -2.44 1.56 -6.96
C LEU A 13 -3.74 2.33 -6.64
N GLU A 14 -4.26 3.08 -7.61
CA GLU A 14 -5.53 3.80 -7.47
C GLU A 14 -6.70 2.82 -7.25
N ASN A 15 -6.81 1.80 -8.09
CA ASN A 15 -7.87 0.80 -8.01
C ASN A 15 -7.87 0.07 -6.65
N LEU A 16 -6.71 -0.38 -6.17
CA LEU A 16 -6.60 -1.02 -4.85
C LEU A 16 -6.95 -0.04 -3.73
N THR A 17 -6.53 1.21 -3.83
CA THR A 17 -6.87 2.24 -2.83
C THR A 17 -8.39 2.44 -2.75
N GLN A 18 -9.07 2.50 -3.89
CA GLN A 18 -10.52 2.61 -3.95
C GLN A 18 -11.21 1.35 -3.41
N GLU A 19 -10.73 0.17 -3.80
CA GLU A 19 -11.25 -1.12 -3.33
C GLU A 19 -11.16 -1.24 -1.80
N ILE A 20 -10.03 -0.86 -1.20
CA ILE A 20 -9.86 -0.82 0.26
C ILE A 20 -10.81 0.19 0.91
N ARG A 21 -10.97 1.39 0.34
CA ARG A 21 -11.88 2.40 0.92
C ARG A 21 -13.35 1.97 0.89
N GLN A 22 -13.74 1.18 -0.11
CA GLN A 22 -15.11 0.72 -0.32
C GLN A 22 -15.37 -0.64 0.32
N ALA A 23 -14.34 -1.37 0.76
CA ALA A 23 -14.48 -2.69 1.34
C ALA A 23 -15.34 -2.63 2.62
N PRO A 24 -16.48 -3.36 2.66
CA PRO A 24 -17.41 -3.30 3.78
C PRO A 24 -16.78 -3.75 5.10
N GLU A 25 -15.74 -4.58 5.03
CA GLU A 25 -14.99 -5.08 6.19
C GLU A 25 -14.29 -3.97 6.96
N PHE A 26 -13.92 -2.87 6.30
CA PHE A 26 -13.34 -1.69 6.93
C PHE A 26 -14.37 -0.63 7.30
N SER A 27 -15.66 -0.86 7.03
CA SER A 27 -16.69 0.06 7.44
C SER A 27 -16.83 0.06 8.97
N MET A 28 -16.89 1.25 9.56
CA MET A 28 -16.95 1.44 11.02
C MET A 28 -18.38 1.35 11.56
N HIS A 29 -19.19 0.43 11.02
CA HIS A 29 -20.56 0.22 11.50
C HIS A 29 -20.53 -0.62 12.78
N ALA A 30 -21.13 -0.10 13.85
CA ALA A 30 -21.08 -0.69 15.19
C ALA A 30 -21.91 -1.98 15.38
N SER A 31 -22.54 -2.52 14.33
CA SER A 31 -23.43 -3.67 14.48
C SER A 31 -22.64 -4.98 14.63
N GLY A 32 -22.51 -5.46 15.86
CA GLY A 32 -22.07 -6.83 16.17
C GLY A 32 -20.55 -7.03 16.30
N LEU A 33 -19.74 -5.97 16.19
CA LEU A 33 -18.29 -6.03 16.40
C LEU A 33 -17.90 -5.34 17.71
N SER A 34 -16.93 -5.92 18.41
CA SER A 34 -16.32 -5.28 19.57
C SER A 34 -15.50 -4.05 19.16
N ARG A 35 -15.27 -3.14 20.11
CA ARG A 35 -14.42 -1.96 19.91
C ARG A 35 -13.01 -2.33 19.41
N ASP A 36 -12.44 -3.39 19.95
CA ASP A 36 -11.09 -3.82 19.61
C ASP A 36 -11.03 -4.37 18.18
N GLU A 37 -12.06 -5.08 17.73
CA GLU A 37 -12.17 -5.53 16.33
C GLU A 37 -12.34 -4.37 15.36
N LEU A 38 -13.16 -3.38 15.71
CA LEU A 38 -13.30 -2.15 14.91
C LEU A 38 -11.99 -1.39 14.82
N LEU A 39 -11.25 -1.28 15.93
CA LEU A 39 -9.94 -0.63 15.94
C LEU A 39 -8.92 -1.39 15.09
N ALA A 40 -8.86 -2.71 15.21
CA ALA A 40 -7.94 -3.54 14.42
C ALA A 40 -8.20 -3.39 12.91
N ARG A 41 -9.48 -3.38 12.51
CA ARG A 41 -9.90 -3.16 11.11
C ARG A 41 -9.55 -1.76 10.61
N PHE A 42 -9.83 -0.73 11.42
CA PHE A 42 -9.45 0.65 11.12
C PHE A 42 -7.94 0.78 10.92
N GLU A 43 -7.14 0.21 11.82
CA GLU A 43 -5.69 0.28 11.75
C GLU A 43 -5.15 -0.46 10.53
N LEU A 44 -5.71 -1.62 10.18
CA LEU A 44 -5.32 -2.35 8.97
C LEU A 44 -5.67 -1.57 7.70
N SER A 45 -6.89 -1.02 7.60
CA SER A 45 -7.29 -0.16 6.47
C SER A 45 -6.35 1.02 6.30
N ARG A 46 -6.04 1.73 7.40
CA ARG A 46 -5.13 2.86 7.40
C ARG A 46 -3.73 2.46 6.95
N THR A 47 -3.22 1.34 7.45
CA THR A 47 -1.86 0.86 7.12
C THR A 47 -1.77 0.46 5.63
N LEU A 48 -2.79 -0.21 5.10
CA LEU A 48 -2.87 -0.54 3.68
C LEU A 48 -2.88 0.72 2.80
N ILE A 49 -3.71 1.71 3.14
CA ILE A 49 -3.79 2.97 2.39
C ILE A 49 -2.44 3.71 2.46
N ASN A 50 -1.79 3.75 3.62
CA ASN A 50 -0.48 4.38 3.77
C ASN A 50 0.58 3.70 2.89
N LEU A 51 0.61 2.36 2.87
CA LEU A 51 1.52 1.60 2.01
C LEU A 51 1.35 1.97 0.53
N LEU A 52 0.11 1.94 0.04
CA LEU A 52 -0.18 2.31 -1.35
C LEU A 52 0.16 3.78 -1.62
N HIS A 53 -0.10 4.67 -0.66
CA HIS A 53 0.21 6.09 -0.79
C HIS A 53 1.71 6.36 -0.91
N PHE A 54 2.54 5.75 -0.07
CA PHE A 54 4.00 5.91 -0.18
C PHE A 54 4.53 5.39 -1.51
N ALA A 55 4.01 4.25 -1.99
CA ALA A 55 4.35 3.71 -3.29
C ALA A 55 3.95 4.64 -4.44
N THR A 56 2.75 5.24 -4.38
CA THR A 56 2.31 6.25 -5.36
C THR A 56 3.23 7.46 -5.36
N ILE A 57 3.60 8.00 -4.20
CA ILE A 57 4.54 9.13 -4.11
C ILE A 57 5.88 8.74 -4.71
N HIS A 58 6.42 7.57 -4.35
CA HIS A 58 7.69 7.09 -4.89
C HIS A 58 7.66 7.05 -6.41
N LEU A 59 6.59 6.49 -6.99
CA LEU A 59 6.43 6.34 -8.42
C LEU A 59 6.30 7.69 -9.14
N MET A 60 5.52 8.62 -8.58
CA MET A 60 5.37 9.96 -9.15
C MET A 60 6.67 10.77 -9.09
N ARG A 61 7.49 10.55 -8.06
CA ARG A 61 8.76 11.27 -7.88
C ARG A 61 9.95 10.61 -8.56
N ALA A 62 9.87 9.33 -8.93
CA ALA A 62 10.99 8.56 -9.49
C ALA A 62 11.66 9.20 -10.72
N ASN A 63 10.93 10.03 -11.48
CA ASN A 63 11.45 10.77 -12.64
C ASN A 63 11.57 12.28 -12.41
N ALA A 64 11.32 12.77 -11.19
CA ALA A 64 11.41 14.19 -10.89
C ALA A 64 12.88 14.59 -10.69
N GLU A 65 13.29 15.70 -11.31
CA GLU A 65 14.67 16.21 -11.25
C GLU A 65 15.10 16.60 -9.82
N ASP A 66 14.13 16.90 -8.95
CA ASP A 66 14.32 17.29 -7.54
C ASP A 66 14.16 16.12 -6.57
N TYR A 67 14.04 14.88 -7.05
CA TYR A 67 13.92 13.72 -6.16
C TYR A 67 15.29 13.28 -5.65
N ASP A 68 15.73 13.94 -4.58
CA ASP A 68 17.01 13.69 -3.95
C ASP A 68 17.08 12.33 -3.22
N THR A 69 18.31 11.86 -3.00
CA THR A 69 18.60 10.56 -2.37
C THR A 69 18.07 10.45 -0.93
N GLU A 70 18.04 11.55 -0.16
CA GLU A 70 17.52 11.52 1.21
C GLU A 70 16.00 11.31 1.21
N SER A 71 15.29 12.08 0.38
CA SER A 71 13.84 11.91 0.14
C SER A 71 13.53 10.50 -0.37
N GLN A 72 14.35 9.95 -1.27
CA GLN A 72 14.19 8.60 -1.78
C GLN A 72 14.32 7.55 -0.67
N ASN A 73 15.39 7.62 0.11
CA ASN A 73 15.64 6.70 1.22
C ASN A 73 14.53 6.76 2.28
N TRP A 74 14.04 7.97 2.59
CA TRP A 74 12.94 8.15 3.53
C TRP A 74 11.65 7.48 3.05
N ILE A 75 11.31 7.63 1.76
CA ILE A 75 10.11 6.99 1.19
C ILE A 75 10.26 5.48 1.18
N LEU A 76 11.39 4.94 0.73
CA LEU A 76 11.64 3.49 0.71
C LEU A 76 11.56 2.90 2.13
N THR A 77 12.17 3.56 3.12
CA THR A 77 12.05 3.16 4.53
C THR A 77 10.61 3.18 5.02
N SER A 78 9.81 4.15 4.58
CA SER A 78 8.39 4.24 4.94
C SER A 78 7.54 3.14 4.30
N ILE A 79 7.86 2.77 3.04
CA ILE A 79 7.26 1.63 2.35
C ILE A 79 7.56 0.34 3.10
N ASP A 80 8.83 0.08 3.45
CA ASP A 80 9.23 -1.13 4.16
C ASP A 80 8.52 -1.29 5.50
N ARG A 81 8.50 -0.21 6.30
CA ARG A 81 7.79 -0.21 7.59
C ARG A 81 6.29 -0.47 7.41
N ALA A 82 5.65 0.20 6.46
CA ALA A 82 4.23 -0.01 6.19
C ALA A 82 3.95 -1.43 5.69
N ALA A 83 4.83 -2.00 4.87
CA ALA A 83 4.70 -3.38 4.38
C ALA A 83 4.82 -4.38 5.54
N ASP A 84 5.75 -4.18 6.47
CA ASP A 84 5.89 -5.01 7.66
C ASP A 84 4.68 -4.92 8.59
N ASP A 85 4.15 -3.71 8.80
CA ASP A 85 2.92 -3.52 9.57
C ASP A 85 1.73 -4.24 8.92
N VAL A 86 1.59 -4.14 7.59
CA VAL A 86 0.55 -4.88 6.84
C VAL A 86 0.74 -6.39 7.01
N ARG A 87 1.95 -6.93 6.84
CA ARG A 87 2.24 -8.35 7.02
C ARG A 87 1.88 -8.82 8.43
N GLY A 88 2.27 -8.06 9.45
CA GLY A 88 2.00 -8.38 10.84
C GLY A 88 0.50 -8.45 11.13
N ARG A 89 -0.26 -7.45 10.66
CA ARG A 89 -1.71 -7.37 10.85
C ARG A 89 -2.48 -8.40 10.03
N ALA A 90 -2.11 -8.61 8.76
CA ALA A 90 -2.76 -9.57 7.87
C ALA A 90 -2.63 -11.02 8.38
N ARG A 91 -1.56 -11.37 9.10
CA ARG A 91 -1.41 -12.68 9.75
C ARG A 91 -2.48 -12.94 10.81
N GLN A 92 -2.94 -11.90 11.50
CA GLN A 92 -3.95 -11.98 12.55
C GLN A 92 -5.38 -11.86 12.03
N GLU A 93 -5.54 -11.37 10.80
CA GLU A 93 -6.83 -11.21 10.15
C GLU A 93 -7.49 -12.57 9.86
N LYS A 94 -8.79 -12.68 10.09
CA LYS A 94 -9.56 -13.93 9.82
C LYS A 94 -10.39 -13.83 8.54
N THR A 95 -10.62 -12.61 8.07
CA THR A 95 -11.46 -12.31 6.92
C THR A 95 -10.69 -12.52 5.62
N ALA A 96 -11.14 -13.47 4.81
CA ALA A 96 -10.43 -13.88 3.59
C ALA A 96 -10.30 -12.74 2.55
N SER A 97 -11.34 -11.91 2.40
CA SER A 97 -11.32 -10.75 1.51
C SER A 97 -10.27 -9.71 1.94
N VAL A 98 -10.19 -9.42 3.24
CA VAL A 98 -9.19 -8.50 3.80
C VAL A 98 -7.77 -9.04 3.62
N LYS A 99 -7.56 -10.34 3.85
CA LYS A 99 -6.26 -10.99 3.55
C LYS A 99 -5.89 -10.86 2.09
N LYS A 100 -6.82 -11.12 1.18
CA LYS A 100 -6.61 -10.98 -0.27
C LYS A 100 -6.23 -9.54 -0.65
N LEU A 101 -6.86 -8.54 -0.03
CA LEU A 101 -6.49 -7.12 -0.24
C LEU A 101 -5.06 -6.85 0.25
N ALA A 102 -4.69 -7.34 1.43
CA ALA A 102 -3.33 -7.18 1.94
C ALA A 102 -2.28 -7.86 1.05
N ASP A 103 -2.51 -9.10 0.64
CA ASP A 103 -1.59 -9.85 -0.21
C ASP A 103 -1.43 -9.19 -1.58
N ARG A 104 -2.53 -8.69 -2.18
CA ARG A 104 -2.48 -7.94 -3.45
C ARG A 104 -1.70 -6.64 -3.32
N SER A 105 -1.92 -5.88 -2.25
CA SER A 105 -1.18 -4.64 -2.00
C SER A 105 0.32 -4.93 -1.84
N LEU A 106 0.70 -5.91 -1.02
CA LEU A 106 2.10 -6.31 -0.82
C LEU A 106 2.74 -6.80 -2.13
N GLY A 107 2.04 -7.62 -2.90
CA GLY A 107 2.53 -8.13 -4.18
C GLY A 107 2.68 -7.05 -5.25
N LEU A 108 1.78 -6.06 -5.27
CA LEU A 108 1.91 -4.90 -6.15
C LEU A 108 3.15 -4.07 -5.78
N ILE A 109 3.34 -3.77 -4.50
CA ILE A 109 4.48 -2.96 -4.05
C ILE A 109 5.80 -3.67 -4.34
N SER A 110 5.90 -4.96 -4.04
CA SER A 110 7.13 -5.73 -4.34
C SER A 110 7.51 -5.61 -5.82
N ARG A 111 6.57 -5.88 -6.73
CA ARG A 111 6.80 -5.77 -8.18
C ARG A 111 7.20 -4.36 -8.60
N LEU A 112 6.52 -3.34 -8.07
CA LEU A 112 6.82 -1.94 -8.37
C LEU A 112 8.24 -1.56 -7.96
N ILE A 113 8.65 -1.91 -6.74
CA ILE A 113 9.99 -1.58 -6.24
C ILE A 113 11.07 -2.30 -7.05
N ASP A 114 10.89 -3.59 -7.36
CA ASP A 114 11.82 -4.36 -8.18
C ASP A 114 11.99 -3.74 -9.58
N ASP A 115 10.89 -3.33 -10.21
CA ASP A 115 10.89 -2.68 -11.52
C ASP A 115 11.56 -1.30 -11.49
N LEU A 116 11.34 -0.51 -10.43
CA LEU A 116 11.97 0.80 -10.24
C LEU A 116 13.48 0.70 -9.96
N GLN A 117 13.92 -0.36 -9.27
CA GLN A 117 15.35 -0.60 -9.06
C GLN A 117 16.04 -1.06 -10.35
N THR A 118 15.41 -1.98 -11.10
CA THR A 118 15.92 -2.45 -12.40
C THR A 118 16.01 -1.33 -13.43
N ALA A 119 15.09 -0.37 -13.35
CA ALA A 119 15.05 0.82 -14.18
C ALA A 119 16.19 1.83 -13.95
N ALA A 120 16.69 1.89 -12.73
CA ALA A 120 17.71 2.84 -12.29
C ALA A 120 19.15 2.33 -12.44
N ALA A 121 19.32 1.02 -12.68
CA ALA A 121 20.59 0.34 -12.91
C ALA A 121 21.01 0.41 -14.39
#